data_AF-A0A553WI05-F1
#
_entry.id   AF-A0A553WI05-F1
#
_cell.length_a   1.000
_cell.length_b   1.000
_cell.length_c   1.000
_cell.angle_alpha   90.00
_cell.angle_beta   90.00
_cell.angle_gamma   90.00
#
_symmetry.space_group_name_H-M   'P 1'
#
loop_
_entity.id
_entity.type
_entity.pdbx_description
1 polymer ?
#
loop_
_entity_poly.entity_id
_entity_poly.type
_entity_poly.pdbx_seq_one_letter_code
_entity_poly.pdbx_strand_id
1 'polypeptide(L)'
;MRIVALLACVAVSACANPERKAPYTTEPVPADKAGGFACAAESVQYAIGQKSSAELGSKLVKESGSASLRWMPPRSMATMDYRADRLNVHYNDDMVITRINCG
;
A
#
# COMPACT_ATOMS: atom_id res chain seq x y z
N MET A 1 -61.78 2.58 25.74
CA MET A 1 -61.37 1.46 24.87
C MET A 1 -59.88 1.57 24.60
N ARG A 2 -59.14 0.49 24.86
CA ARG A 2 -57.69 0.36 24.71
C ARG A 2 -57.39 -0.58 23.54
N ILE A 3 -56.46 -0.15 22.66
CA ILE A 3 -55.56 -0.96 21.79
C ILE A 3 -56.32 -1.65 20.62
N VAL A 4 -55.91 -1.51 19.35
CA VAL A 4 -54.88 -2.31 18.63
C VAL A 4 -54.37 -1.45 17.44
N ALA A 5 -53.17 -0.88 17.50
CA ALA A 5 -51.88 -1.47 17.11
C ALA A 5 -51.75 -1.75 15.59
N LEU A 6 -51.44 -0.68 14.83
CA LEU A 6 -50.73 -0.78 13.54
C LEU A 6 -49.26 -1.02 13.84
N LEU A 7 -48.84 -2.30 13.86
CA LEU A 7 -47.42 -2.66 13.89
C LEU A 7 -46.99 -3.04 12.47
N ALA A 8 -46.33 -2.09 11.81
CA ALA A 8 -45.61 -2.30 10.56
C ALA A 8 -44.39 -3.20 10.84
N CYS A 9 -44.40 -4.42 10.29
CA CYS A 9 -43.25 -5.30 10.30
C CYS A 9 -42.16 -4.75 9.37
N VAL A 10 -41.24 -3.95 9.92
CA VAL A 10 -40.00 -3.58 9.25
C VAL A 10 -39.08 -4.81 9.26
N ALA A 11 -38.92 -5.44 8.10
CA ALA A 11 -37.93 -6.48 7.89
C ALA A 11 -36.54 -5.82 7.84
N VAL A 12 -35.84 -5.77 8.98
CA VAL A 12 -34.41 -5.45 9.00
C VAL A 12 -33.64 -6.71 8.59
N SER A 13 -33.25 -6.80 7.33
CA SER A 13 -32.23 -7.76 6.90
C SER A 13 -30.88 -7.27 7.43
N ALA A 14 -30.43 -7.80 8.56
CA ALA A 14 -29.06 -7.61 9.00
C ALA A 14 -28.13 -8.31 7.99
N CYS A 15 -27.25 -7.57 7.33
CA CYS A 15 -26.09 -8.14 6.66
C CYS A 15 -25.18 -8.74 7.73
N ALA A 16 -25.39 -10.00 8.08
CA ALA A 16 -24.44 -10.78 8.84
C ALA A 16 -23.19 -10.96 7.96
N ASN A 17 -22.15 -10.18 8.24
CA ASN A 17 -20.83 -10.42 7.68
C ASN A 17 -20.27 -11.64 8.43
N PRO A 18 -20.09 -12.81 7.80
CA PRO A 18 -19.48 -13.93 8.50
C PRO A 18 -18.07 -13.50 8.87
N GLU A 19 -17.78 -13.35 10.17
CA GLU A 19 -16.42 -13.31 10.68
C GLU A 19 -15.73 -14.59 10.21
N ARG A 20 -14.94 -14.45 9.14
CA ARG A 20 -14.03 -15.49 8.69
C ARG A 20 -12.95 -15.57 9.77
N LYS A 21 -13.13 -16.48 10.74
CA LYS A 21 -12.03 -16.94 11.59
C LYS A 21 -10.98 -17.53 10.66
N ALA A 22 -9.95 -16.74 10.37
CA ALA A 22 -8.75 -17.25 9.75
C ALA A 22 -8.16 -18.30 10.72
N PRO A 23 -7.89 -19.53 10.25
CA PRO A 23 -7.17 -20.48 11.07
C PRO A 23 -5.82 -19.86 11.45
N TYR A 24 -5.48 -19.90 12.73
CA TYR A 24 -4.20 -19.44 13.25
C TYR A 24 -3.14 -20.48 12.86
N THR A 25 -2.73 -20.46 11.59
CA THR A 25 -1.58 -21.22 11.11
C THR A 25 -0.34 -20.37 11.35
N THR A 26 0.61 -20.90 12.13
CA THR A 26 1.94 -20.32 12.39
C THR A 26 2.87 -20.40 11.18
N GLU A 27 2.32 -20.47 9.96
CA GLU A 27 3.11 -20.41 8.75
C GLU A 27 3.30 -18.94 8.34
N PRO A 28 4.52 -18.50 7.99
CA PRO A 28 4.72 -17.18 7.43
C PRO A 28 3.87 -17.07 6.16
N VAL A 29 2.77 -16.32 6.24
CA VAL A 29 2.01 -15.94 5.05
C VAL A 29 2.98 -15.11 4.20
N PRO A 30 3.30 -15.51 2.96
CA PRO A 30 4.11 -14.66 2.11
C PRO A 30 3.33 -13.34 1.95
N ALA A 31 4.04 -12.21 2.04
CA ALA A 31 3.43 -10.88 2.12
C ALA A 31 2.59 -10.50 0.88
N ASP A 32 2.51 -11.39 -0.13
CA ASP A 32 1.77 -11.24 -1.38
C ASP A 32 0.26 -11.42 -1.24
N LYS A 33 -0.25 -12.02 -0.15
CA LYS A 33 -1.68 -12.39 -0.06
C LYS A 33 -2.56 -11.52 0.84
N ALA A 34 -2.03 -10.43 1.40
CA ALA A 34 -2.79 -9.52 2.25
C ALA A 34 -3.26 -8.25 1.52
N GLY A 35 -4.05 -8.39 0.43
CA GLY A 35 -4.99 -7.35 -0.04
C GLY A 35 -4.49 -5.91 -0.24
N GLY A 36 -3.19 -5.68 -0.39
CA GLY A 36 -2.57 -4.39 -0.64
C GLY A 36 -1.29 -4.62 -1.45
N PHE A 37 -0.99 -3.73 -2.39
CA PHE A 37 0.27 -3.82 -3.15
C PHE A 37 1.43 -3.82 -2.15
N ALA A 38 2.13 -4.96 -2.04
CA ALA A 38 3.30 -5.06 -1.19
C ALA A 38 4.45 -4.34 -1.90
N CYS A 39 4.89 -3.21 -1.36
CA CYS A 39 6.13 -2.59 -1.78
C CYS A 39 7.31 -3.38 -1.18
N ALA A 40 8.14 -3.95 -2.05
CA ALA A 40 9.41 -4.60 -1.70
C ALA A 40 10.56 -3.71 -2.16
N ALA A 41 11.02 -2.78 -1.32
CA ALA A 41 12.12 -1.88 -1.66
C ALA A 41 13.45 -2.62 -1.83
N GLU A 42 13.60 -3.78 -1.19
CA GLU A 42 14.81 -4.61 -1.20
C GLU A 42 15.15 -5.13 -2.60
N SER A 43 14.14 -5.41 -3.43
CA SER A 43 14.33 -5.94 -4.79
C SER A 43 14.96 -4.92 -5.75
N VAL A 44 14.90 -3.64 -5.41
CA VAL A 44 15.30 -2.52 -6.29
C VAL A 44 16.47 -1.70 -5.77
N GLN A 45 17.15 -2.15 -4.70
CA GLN A 45 18.30 -1.44 -4.11
C GLN A 45 19.47 -1.28 -5.09
N TYR A 46 19.54 -2.12 -6.12
CA TYR A 46 20.54 -2.01 -7.19
C TYR A 46 20.48 -0.68 -7.96
N ALA A 47 19.38 0.08 -7.84
CA ALA A 47 19.22 1.37 -8.50
C ALA A 47 19.91 2.53 -7.76
N ILE A 48 20.36 2.34 -6.52
CA ILE A 48 21.18 3.33 -5.82
C ILE A 48 22.48 3.56 -6.61
N GLY A 49 22.84 4.83 -6.83
CA GLY A 49 23.98 5.21 -7.66
C GLY A 49 23.65 5.35 -9.16
N GLN A 50 22.45 4.97 -9.60
CA GLN A 50 22.01 5.20 -10.98
C GLN A 50 21.32 6.55 -11.13
N LYS A 51 21.34 7.11 -12.35
CA LYS A 51 20.64 8.35 -12.68
C LYS A 51 19.14 8.08 -12.81
N SER A 52 18.30 8.88 -12.16
CA SER A 52 16.85 8.76 -12.24
C SER A 52 16.37 9.07 -13.66
N SER A 53 15.48 8.22 -14.18
CA SER A 53 14.79 8.42 -15.45
C SER A 53 13.38 7.85 -15.38
N ALA A 54 12.53 8.16 -16.36
CA ALA A 54 11.17 7.64 -16.43
C ALA A 54 11.15 6.12 -16.67
N GLU A 55 12.07 5.62 -17.48
CA GLU A 55 12.26 4.20 -17.80
C GLU A 55 12.70 3.44 -16.55
N LEU A 56 13.70 3.96 -15.83
CA LEU A 56 14.15 3.37 -14.57
C LEU A 56 13.00 3.39 -13.56
N GLY A 57 12.30 4.51 -13.38
CA GLY A 57 11.15 4.61 -12.48
C GLY A 57 10.08 3.56 -12.75
N SER A 58 9.74 3.34 -14.02
CA SER A 58 8.74 2.32 -14.43
C SER A 58 9.21 0.90 -14.09
N LYS A 59 10.51 0.63 -14.28
CA LYS A 59 11.13 -0.64 -13.88
C LYS A 59 11.08 -0.84 -12.37
N LEU A 60 11.39 0.21 -11.58
CA LEU A 60 11.35 0.15 -10.12
C LEU A 60 9.94 -0.13 -9.59
N VAL A 61 8.90 0.50 -10.15
CA VAL A 61 7.51 0.20 -9.78
C VAL A 61 7.20 -1.27 -10.02
N LYS A 62 7.51 -1.78 -11.20
CA LYS A 62 7.25 -3.18 -11.57
C LYS A 62 7.98 -4.18 -10.68
N GLU A 63 9.27 -3.95 -10.42
CA GLU A 63 10.12 -4.90 -9.67
C GLU A 63 9.95 -4.81 -8.15
N SER A 64 9.54 -3.65 -7.64
CA SER A 64 9.17 -3.49 -6.22
C SER A 64 7.77 -4.01 -5.92
N GLY A 65 6.92 -4.22 -6.93
CA GLY A 65 5.50 -4.56 -6.73
C GLY A 65 4.66 -3.41 -6.14
N SER A 66 5.22 -2.20 -6.04
CA SER A 66 4.51 -1.03 -5.54
C SER A 66 3.39 -0.59 -6.49
N ALA A 67 2.33 0.01 -5.94
CA ALA A 67 1.25 0.61 -6.73
C ALA A 67 1.70 1.90 -7.42
N SER A 68 2.64 2.62 -6.79
CA SER A 68 3.11 3.91 -7.27
C SER A 68 4.51 4.21 -6.79
N LEU A 69 5.19 5.09 -7.52
CA LEU A 69 6.47 5.66 -7.14
C LEU A 69 6.32 7.15 -6.87
N ARG A 70 7.01 7.63 -5.84
CA ARG A 70 7.20 9.05 -5.56
C ARG A 70 8.67 9.42 -5.61
N TRP A 71 8.98 10.32 -6.52
CA TRP A 71 10.28 10.96 -6.60
C TRP A 71 10.46 11.94 -5.44
N MET A 72 11.61 11.87 -4.78
CA MET A 72 11.98 12.69 -3.64
C MET A 72 13.21 13.54 -4.00
N PRO A 73 13.00 14.77 -4.51
CA PRO A 73 14.10 15.67 -4.89
C PRO A 73 15.00 16.07 -3.72
N PRO A 74 16.24 16.52 -3.98
CA PRO A 74 17.12 17.02 -2.95
C PRO A 74 16.52 18.26 -2.27
N ARG A 75 16.70 18.32 -0.93
CA ARG A 75 16.19 19.38 -0.03
C ARG A 75 14.70 19.70 -0.20
N SER A 76 13.91 18.71 -0.61
CA SER A 76 12.45 18.81 -0.63
C SER A 76 11.86 18.33 0.70
N MET A 77 10.74 18.94 1.09
CA MET A 77 9.95 18.49 2.23
C MET A 77 8.77 17.68 1.73
N ALA A 78 8.45 16.61 2.43
CA ALA A 78 7.23 15.84 2.22
C ALA A 78 6.48 15.69 3.54
N THR A 79 5.16 15.56 3.44
CA THR A 79 4.31 15.22 4.58
C THR A 79 4.53 13.76 5.00
N MET A 80 4.25 13.46 6.26
CA MET A 80 4.40 12.12 6.87
C MET A 80 3.20 11.21 6.60
N ASP A 81 2.64 11.28 5.39
CA ASP A 81 1.54 10.39 4.97
C ASP A 81 2.12 9.02 4.59
N TYR A 82 1.91 8.02 5.45
CA TYR A 82 2.42 6.67 5.23
C TYR A 82 1.53 5.85 4.30
N ARG A 83 2.13 5.35 3.23
CA ARG A 83 1.50 4.51 2.22
C ARG A 83 2.35 3.26 1.95
N ALA A 84 1.91 2.13 2.51
CA ALA A 84 2.61 0.85 2.37
C ALA A 84 2.76 0.36 0.91
N ASP A 85 1.92 0.88 0.01
CA ASP A 85 1.88 0.55 -1.41
C ASP A 85 2.77 1.46 -2.28
N ARG A 86 3.50 2.42 -1.69
CA ARG A 86 4.26 3.43 -2.42
C ARG A 86 5.77 3.23 -2.24
N LEU A 87 6.49 3.28 -3.36
CA LEU A 87 7.94 3.34 -3.39
C LEU A 87 8.39 4.81 -3.39
N ASN A 88 9.22 5.22 -2.44
CA ASN A 88 9.87 6.53 -2.47
C ASN A 88 11.30 6.39 -2.95
N VAL A 89 11.70 7.25 -3.89
CA VAL A 89 13.04 7.25 -4.48
C VAL A 89 13.66 8.63 -4.34
N HIS A 90 14.69 8.72 -3.49
CA HIS A 90 15.45 9.94 -3.26
C HIS A 90 16.62 10.04 -4.22
N TYR A 91 16.87 11.24 -4.73
CA TYR A 91 18.04 11.54 -5.56
C TYR A 91 18.72 12.86 -5.16
N ASN A 92 19.98 13.02 -5.55
CA ASN A 92 20.77 14.22 -5.32
C ASN A 92 20.65 15.24 -6.48
N ASP A 93 21.37 16.36 -6.40
CA ASP A 93 21.34 17.42 -7.42
C ASP A 93 21.79 16.95 -8.82
N ASP A 94 22.57 15.86 -8.89
CA ASP A 94 23.01 15.23 -10.14
C ASP A 94 22.01 14.20 -10.68
N MET A 95 20.80 14.12 -10.10
CA MET A 95 19.78 13.12 -10.40
C MET A 95 20.22 11.68 -10.08
N VAL A 96 21.22 11.49 -9.23
CA VAL A 96 21.68 10.16 -8.80
C VAL A 96 20.87 9.69 -7.60
N ILE A 97 20.32 8.48 -7.67
CA ILE A 97 19.52 7.87 -6.61
C ILE A 97 20.41 7.59 -5.39
N THR A 98 19.95 8.01 -4.21
CA THR A 98 20.69 7.91 -2.94
C THR A 98 19.99 7.07 -1.89
N ARG A 99 18.66 6.90 -1.98
CA ARG A 99 17.87 6.11 -1.04
C ARG A 99 16.58 5.63 -1.68
N ILE A 100 16.18 4.42 -1.34
CA ILE A 100 14.90 3.83 -1.74
C ILE A 100 14.24 3.19 -0.51
N ASN A 101 12.97 3.51 -0.26
CA ASN A 101 12.18 2.93 0.83
C ASN A 101 10.68 2.89 0.50
N CYS A 102 9.95 1.99 1.14
CA CYS A 102 8.49 1.96 1.07
C CYS A 102 7.86 2.94 2.08
N GLY A 103 6.73 3.55 1.72
CA GLY A 103 5.94 4.41 2.61
C GLY A 103 5.33 5.65 1.99
#